data_AF-A0A8J3V5D7-F1
#
_entry.id   AF-A0A8J3V5D7-F1
#
_cell.length_a   1.000
_cell.length_b   1.000
_cell.length_c   1.000
_cell.angle_alpha   90.00
_cell.angle_beta   90.00
_cell.angle_gamma   90.00
#
_symmetry.space_group_name_H-M   'P 1'
#
loop_
_entity.id
_entity.type
_entity.pdbx_description
1 polymer ?
#
loop_
_entity_poly.entity_id
_entity_poly.type
_entity_poly.pdbx_seq_one_letter_code
_entity_poly.pdbx_strand_id
1 'polypeptide(L)'
;MLGLRRQEVAQLSGLSVEYLARLEQGRAIHPSPSVLMSLARVLRLSDQERAHLFRVADQAEPAHRSIRRHITPSVQRILDRLTDLPVQVVDASWQCITSNPLAYALAGDTSALPMRERNLAWTVFTGAPTRYIRTEAEERLLRLELVSDLREARSRYPKDKLLGDLIDDLLEVSTDFADLWEQRLAAPQPGLSSRTFLHPEIGPITMDSDFLTVRDTDLRLIVYTSAQDSEAAGQLDLLATIGLQPFS
;
A
#
# COMPACT_ATOMS: atom_id res chain seq x y z
N MET A 1 20.15 -7.90 27.10
CA MET A 1 20.00 -6.48 27.52
C MET A 1 19.28 -6.49 28.84
N LEU A 2 19.76 -5.77 29.86
CA LEU A 2 19.06 -5.67 31.15
C LEU A 2 17.65 -5.13 30.90
N GLY A 3 16.63 -5.85 31.36
CA GLY A 3 15.24 -5.41 31.26
C GLY A 3 15.01 -4.15 32.10
N LEU A 4 14.15 -3.26 31.60
CA LEU A 4 13.74 -2.05 32.33
C LEU A 4 13.09 -2.45 33.67
N ARG A 5 13.48 -1.78 34.75
CA ARG A 5 12.83 -1.91 36.05
C ARG A 5 11.48 -1.22 36.01
N ARG A 6 10.51 -1.68 36.81
CA ARG A 6 9.15 -1.08 36.90
C ARG A 6 9.19 0.44 37.09
N GLN A 7 10.10 0.94 37.91
CA GLN A 7 10.29 2.38 38.15
C GLN A 7 10.70 3.13 36.87
N GLU A 8 11.57 2.54 36.06
CA GLU A 8 12.05 3.13 34.80
C GLU A 8 10.93 3.14 33.75
N VAL A 9 10.14 2.06 33.67
CA VAL A 9 8.96 2.00 32.78
C VAL A 9 7.93 3.05 33.17
N ALA A 10 7.59 3.16 34.47
CA ALA A 10 6.65 4.17 34.96
C ALA A 10 7.11 5.58 34.62
N GLN A 11 8.38 5.90 34.89
CA GLN A 11 8.97 7.19 34.60
C GLN A 11 8.97 7.51 33.10
N LEU A 12 9.41 6.58 32.24
CA LEU A 12 9.49 6.78 30.80
C LEU A 12 8.09 6.86 30.13
N SER A 13 7.10 6.21 30.71
CA SER A 13 5.71 6.24 30.24
C SER A 13 4.89 7.39 30.81
N GLY A 14 5.45 8.20 31.72
CA GLY A 14 4.73 9.30 32.38
C GLY A 14 3.63 8.82 33.34
N LEU A 15 3.77 7.61 33.88
CA LEU A 15 2.82 6.98 34.80
C LEU A 15 3.37 6.97 36.22
N SER A 16 2.51 6.94 37.23
CA SER A 16 2.96 6.62 38.58
C SER A 16 3.30 5.14 38.69
N VAL A 17 4.29 4.80 39.53
CA VAL A 17 4.67 3.40 39.80
C VAL A 17 3.47 2.59 40.32
N GLU A 18 2.62 3.23 41.12
CA GLU A 18 1.40 2.65 41.65
C GLU A 18 0.36 2.37 40.55
N TYR A 19 0.20 3.28 39.59
CA TYR A 19 -0.69 3.07 38.45
C TYR A 19 -0.19 1.95 37.52
N LEU A 20 1.12 1.89 37.26
CA LEU A 20 1.72 0.79 36.50
C LEU A 20 1.54 -0.57 37.22
N ALA A 21 1.71 -0.61 38.54
CA ALA A 21 1.47 -1.83 39.33
C ALA A 21 0.00 -2.29 39.27
N ARG A 22 -0.95 -1.34 39.28
CA ARG A 22 -2.37 -1.66 39.10
C ARG A 22 -2.69 -2.20 37.71
N LEU A 23 -2.05 -1.66 36.67
CA LEU A 23 -2.15 -2.17 35.30
C LEU A 23 -1.63 -3.61 35.19
N GLU A 24 -0.45 -3.89 35.73
CA GLU A 24 0.14 -5.24 35.76
C GLU A 24 -0.75 -6.26 36.49
N GLN A 25 -1.48 -5.82 37.52
CA GLN A 25 -2.39 -6.66 38.32
C GLN A 25 -3.79 -6.80 37.74
N GLY A 26 -4.09 -6.19 36.58
CA GLY A 26 -5.44 -6.18 35.99
C GLY A 26 -6.46 -5.38 36.81
N ARG A 27 -6.01 -4.44 37.66
CA ARG A 27 -6.85 -3.61 38.57
C ARG A 27 -7.03 -2.17 38.08
N ALA A 28 -6.49 -1.83 36.92
CA ALA A 28 -6.75 -0.57 36.25
C ALA A 28 -7.93 -0.76 35.28
N ILE A 29 -8.94 0.11 35.38
CA ILE A 29 -10.15 0.05 34.56
C ILE A 29 -9.95 1.00 33.37
N HIS A 30 -10.03 0.48 32.15
CA HIS A 30 -9.94 1.20 30.86
C HIS A 30 -8.77 2.21 30.75
N PRO A 31 -7.51 1.75 30.62
CA PRO A 31 -6.40 2.66 30.32
C PRO A 31 -6.65 3.42 29.02
N SER A 32 -6.37 4.72 29.01
CA SER A 32 -6.61 5.53 27.83
C SER A 32 -5.68 5.15 26.66
N PRO A 33 -6.04 5.47 25.41
CA PRO A 33 -5.17 5.22 24.27
C PRO A 33 -3.78 5.88 24.39
N SER A 34 -3.69 7.04 25.05
CA SER A 34 -2.41 7.72 25.29
C SER A 34 -1.50 6.98 26.26
N VAL A 35 -2.08 6.33 27.29
CA VAL A 35 -1.35 5.45 28.22
C VAL A 35 -0.82 4.23 27.47
N LEU A 36 -1.67 3.57 26.68
CA LEU A 36 -1.30 2.39 25.91
C LEU A 36 -0.21 2.68 24.87
N MET A 37 -0.29 3.81 24.15
CA MET A 37 0.79 4.24 23.25
C MET A 37 2.11 4.51 23.99
N SER A 38 2.04 5.12 25.18
CA SER A 38 3.23 5.44 25.96
C SER A 38 3.92 4.18 26.45
N LEU A 39 3.16 3.17 26.86
CA LEU A 39 3.67 1.84 27.20
C LEU A 39 4.26 1.13 25.98
N ALA A 40 3.54 1.12 24.85
CA ALA A 40 4.01 0.49 23.62
C ALA A 40 5.34 1.08 23.14
N ARG A 41 5.50 2.40 23.22
CA ARG A 41 6.73 3.12 22.86
C ARG A 41 7.90 2.78 23.79
N VAL A 42 7.66 2.79 25.11
CA VAL A 42 8.72 2.57 26.13
C VAL A 42 9.19 1.12 26.13
N LEU A 43 8.26 0.18 25.99
CA LEU A 43 8.56 -1.25 25.90
C LEU A 43 9.03 -1.67 24.51
N ARG A 44 9.06 -0.74 23.54
CA ARG A 44 9.44 -0.98 22.15
C ARG A 44 8.68 -2.15 21.53
N LEU A 45 7.38 -2.22 21.82
CA LEU A 45 6.50 -3.26 21.29
C LEU A 45 6.47 -3.19 19.76
N SER A 46 6.50 -4.36 19.14
CA SER A 46 6.17 -4.55 17.72
C SER A 46 4.73 -4.12 17.44
N ASP A 47 4.38 -3.93 16.17
CA ASP A 47 3.00 -3.56 15.80
C ASP A 47 1.99 -4.65 16.21
N GLN A 48 2.35 -5.93 16.14
CA GLN A 48 1.51 -7.03 16.62
C GLN A 48 1.28 -6.98 18.13
N GLU A 49 2.34 -6.72 18.91
CA GLU A 49 2.25 -6.59 20.37
C GLU A 49 1.47 -5.32 20.77
N ARG A 50 1.62 -4.23 20.02
CA ARG A 50 0.82 -3.01 20.21
C ARG A 50 -0.66 -3.27 19.91
N ALA A 51 -0.99 -3.85 18.77
CA ALA A 51 -2.36 -4.19 18.40
C ALA A 51 -2.98 -5.18 19.40
N HIS A 52 -2.19 -6.11 19.95
CA HIS A 52 -2.61 -6.98 21.04
C HIS A 52 -2.88 -6.18 22.33
N LEU A 53 -1.96 -5.30 22.74
CA LEU A 53 -2.11 -4.42 23.90
C LEU A 53 -3.40 -3.58 23.84
N PHE A 54 -3.73 -3.03 22.66
CA PHE A 54 -4.96 -2.27 22.46
C PHE A 54 -6.23 -3.15 22.52
N ARG A 55 -6.19 -4.35 21.91
CA ARG A 55 -7.29 -5.33 22.00
C ARG A 55 -7.56 -5.79 23.43
N VAL A 56 -6.53 -6.17 24.19
CA VAL A 56 -6.73 -6.64 25.58
C VAL A 56 -7.21 -5.53 26.51
N ALA A 57 -6.98 -4.27 26.15
CA ALA A 57 -7.46 -3.11 26.87
C ALA A 57 -8.85 -2.63 26.42
N ASP A 58 -9.48 -3.29 25.44
CA ASP A 58 -10.73 -2.88 24.82
C ASP A 58 -10.70 -1.41 24.35
N GLN A 59 -9.60 -1.04 23.67
CA GLN A 59 -9.39 0.29 23.11
C GLN A 59 -9.08 0.18 21.61
N ALA A 60 -9.59 1.12 20.84
CA ALA A 60 -9.17 1.29 19.45
C ALA A 60 -7.72 1.78 19.39
N GLU A 61 -6.89 1.13 18.57
CA GLU A 61 -5.54 1.61 18.31
C GLU A 61 -5.60 2.98 17.63
N PRO A 62 -4.86 3.99 18.13
CA PRO A 62 -4.76 5.27 17.45
C PRO A 62 -4.24 5.04 16.05
N ALA A 63 -5.00 5.53 15.06
CA ALA A 63 -4.61 5.51 13.66
C ALA A 63 -3.13 5.89 13.50
N HIS A 64 -2.39 5.10 12.73
CA HIS A 64 -1.03 5.43 12.35
C HIS A 64 -1.01 6.88 11.82
N ARG A 65 -0.05 7.67 12.31
CA ARG A 65 0.02 9.10 11.98
C ARG A 65 0.17 9.36 10.47
N SER A 66 0.73 8.39 9.74
CA SER A 66 0.97 8.43 8.31
C SER A 66 1.11 7.03 7.73
N ILE A 67 0.86 6.89 6.43
CA ILE A 67 1.14 5.69 5.64
C ILE A 67 2.65 5.48 5.57
N ARG A 68 3.10 4.26 5.87
CA ARG A 68 4.50 3.82 5.79
C ARG A 68 4.85 3.45 4.36
N ARG A 69 5.79 4.19 3.79
CA ARG A 69 6.24 4.08 2.39
C ARG A 69 7.63 3.46 2.23
N HIS A 70 8.17 2.88 3.31
CA HIS A 70 9.52 2.34 3.35
C HIS A 70 9.55 0.88 2.88
N ILE A 71 10.36 0.59 1.86
CA ILE A 71 10.63 -0.78 1.41
C ILE A 71 11.44 -1.51 2.48
N THR A 72 10.85 -2.59 3.02
CA THR A 72 11.55 -3.41 4.02
C THR A 72 12.64 -4.26 3.33
N PRO A 73 13.69 -4.69 4.06
CA PRO A 73 14.70 -5.59 3.50
C PRO A 73 14.12 -6.90 2.94
N SER A 74 13.02 -7.39 3.52
CA SER A 74 12.33 -8.58 3.04
C SER A 74 11.63 -8.34 1.69
N VAL A 75 10.96 -7.20 1.52
CA VAL A 75 10.36 -6.82 0.23
C VAL A 75 11.43 -6.61 -0.83
N GLN A 76 12.54 -5.95 -0.48
CA GLN A 76 13.66 -5.78 -1.42
C GLN A 76 14.19 -7.14 -1.91
N ARG A 77 14.42 -8.11 -1.01
CA ARG A 77 14.85 -9.46 -1.40
C ARG A 77 13.86 -10.18 -2.30
N ILE A 78 12.55 -9.93 -2.17
CA ILE A 78 11.54 -10.49 -3.06
C ILE A 78 11.69 -9.88 -4.46
N LEU A 79 11.80 -8.56 -4.56
CA LEU A 79 12.02 -7.87 -5.84
C LEU A 79 13.30 -8.32 -6.53
N ASP A 80 14.38 -8.53 -5.77
CA ASP A 80 15.67 -8.99 -6.31
C ASP A 80 15.62 -10.45 -6.81
N ARG A 81 14.59 -11.22 -6.44
CA ARG A 81 14.46 -12.66 -6.78
C ARG A 81 13.36 -12.95 -7.79
N LEU A 82 12.31 -12.15 -7.84
CA LEU A 82 11.27 -12.21 -8.85
C LEU A 82 11.73 -11.43 -10.08
N THR A 83 12.58 -12.07 -10.89
CA THR A 83 13.17 -11.46 -12.09
C THR A 83 12.44 -11.84 -13.38
N ASP A 84 11.65 -12.91 -13.34
CA ASP A 84 10.84 -13.47 -14.43
C ASP A 84 9.37 -13.00 -14.39
N LEU A 85 8.93 -12.44 -13.26
CA LEU A 85 7.59 -11.87 -13.11
C LEU A 85 7.68 -10.35 -12.93
N PRO A 86 6.90 -9.55 -13.67
CA PRO A 86 6.80 -8.12 -13.41
C PRO A 86 6.14 -7.89 -12.03
N VAL A 87 6.79 -7.07 -11.18
CA VAL A 87 6.31 -6.75 -9.83
C VAL A 87 6.34 -5.24 -9.58
N GLN A 88 5.22 -4.70 -9.10
CA GLN A 88 5.10 -3.33 -8.64
C GLN A 88 4.75 -3.29 -7.15
N VAL A 89 5.38 -2.40 -6.39
CA VAL A 89 5.07 -2.17 -4.97
C VAL A 89 4.31 -0.86 -4.82
N VAL A 90 3.13 -0.93 -4.22
CA VAL A 90 2.30 0.23 -3.91
C VAL A 90 2.02 0.33 -2.41
N ASP A 91 1.72 1.54 -1.94
CA ASP A 91 1.21 1.73 -0.58
C ASP A 91 -0.34 1.71 -0.51
N ALA A 92 -0.88 1.96 0.69
CA ALA A 92 -2.32 2.05 0.94
C ALA A 92 -3.02 3.19 0.16
N SER A 93 -2.28 4.19 -0.32
CA SER A 93 -2.79 5.29 -1.17
C SER A 93 -2.57 5.06 -2.66
N TRP A 94 -2.19 3.84 -3.07
CA TRP A 94 -1.84 3.50 -4.46
C TRP A 94 -0.64 4.29 -5.00
N GLN A 95 0.21 4.81 -4.11
CA GLN A 95 1.49 5.38 -4.52
C GLN A 95 2.42 4.25 -4.97
N CYS A 96 2.88 4.27 -6.22
CA CYS A 96 3.95 3.38 -6.66
C CYS A 96 5.25 3.75 -5.92
N ILE A 97 5.73 2.87 -5.04
CA ILE A 97 6.97 3.06 -4.26
C ILE A 97 8.17 2.61 -5.08
N THR A 98 8.08 1.47 -5.75
CA THR A 98 9.10 0.94 -6.66
C THR A 98 8.52 -0.17 -7.52
N SER A 99 9.21 -0.53 -8.60
CA SER A 99 8.93 -1.70 -9.42
C SER A 99 10.24 -2.43 -9.70
N ASN A 100 10.16 -3.73 -10.02
CA ASN A 100 11.32 -4.42 -10.57
C ASN A 100 11.56 -4.00 -12.04
N PRO A 101 12.76 -4.26 -12.61
CA PRO A 101 13.09 -3.88 -13.98
C PRO A 101 12.08 -4.39 -15.02
N LEU A 102 11.57 -5.62 -14.85
CA LEU A 102 10.63 -6.21 -15.78
C LEU A 102 9.27 -5.50 -15.76
N ALA A 103 8.80 -5.02 -14.60
CA ALA A 103 7.59 -4.19 -14.52
C ALA A 103 7.76 -2.81 -15.14
N TYR A 104 8.95 -2.20 -15.05
CA TYR A 104 9.23 -0.97 -15.80
C TYR A 104 9.27 -1.24 -17.31
N ALA A 105 9.85 -2.35 -17.74
CA ALA A 105 9.86 -2.73 -19.14
C ALA A 105 8.44 -2.98 -19.66
N LEU A 106 7.58 -3.65 -18.89
CA LEU A 106 6.18 -3.90 -19.24
C LEU A 106 5.35 -2.60 -19.28
N ALA A 107 5.27 -1.88 -18.16
CA ALA A 107 4.32 -0.78 -17.96
C ALA A 107 4.87 0.61 -18.30
N GLY A 108 6.17 0.72 -18.55
CA GLY A 108 6.89 1.98 -18.75
C GLY A 108 7.70 2.38 -17.50
N ASP A 109 8.89 2.96 -17.73
CA ASP A 109 9.72 3.46 -16.63
C ASP A 109 9.15 4.74 -16.04
N THR A 110 8.64 4.62 -14.81
CA THR A 110 8.07 5.73 -14.04
C THR A 110 9.01 6.19 -12.93
N SER A 111 10.23 5.64 -12.83
CA SER A 111 11.17 5.92 -11.74
C SER A 111 11.59 7.39 -11.66
N ALA A 112 11.70 8.05 -12.81
CA ALA A 112 12.06 9.46 -12.94
C ALA A 112 10.88 10.44 -12.80
N LEU A 113 9.64 9.94 -12.76
CA LEU A 113 8.45 10.79 -12.64
C LEU A 113 8.32 11.38 -11.23
N PRO A 114 7.76 12.60 -11.09
CA PRO A 114 7.36 13.15 -9.81
C PRO A 114 6.45 12.19 -9.04
N MET A 115 6.50 12.27 -7.70
CA MET A 115 5.75 11.36 -6.82
C MET A 115 4.25 11.29 -7.16
N ARG A 116 3.62 12.43 -7.45
CA ARG A 116 2.18 12.51 -7.79
C ARG A 116 1.87 11.75 -9.08
N GLU A 117 2.69 11.92 -10.11
CA GLU A 117 2.53 11.24 -11.42
C GLU A 117 2.80 9.72 -11.33
N ARG A 118 3.47 9.26 -10.27
CA ARG A 118 3.64 7.84 -9.96
C ARG A 118 2.47 7.23 -9.18
N ASN A 119 1.52 8.04 -8.72
CA ASN A 119 0.35 7.52 -8.02
C ASN A 119 -0.65 6.94 -9.03
N LEU A 120 -1.05 5.68 -8.84
CA LEU A 120 -1.92 4.98 -9.80
C LEU A 120 -3.33 5.58 -9.82
N ALA A 121 -3.86 6.00 -8.67
CA ALA A 121 -5.16 6.67 -8.63
C ALA A 121 -5.11 8.01 -9.37
N TRP A 122 -4.07 8.81 -9.12
CA TRP A 122 -3.83 10.05 -9.85
C TRP A 122 -3.80 9.85 -11.37
N THR A 123 -2.99 8.90 -11.83
CA THR A 123 -2.83 8.56 -13.25
C THR A 123 -4.17 8.20 -13.89
N VAL A 124 -4.97 7.37 -13.23
CA VAL A 124 -6.27 6.92 -13.74
C VAL A 124 -7.28 8.07 -13.83
N PHE A 125 -7.38 8.92 -12.81
CA PHE A 125 -8.39 9.99 -12.77
C PHE A 125 -8.00 11.25 -13.53
N THR A 126 -6.71 11.45 -13.83
CA THR A 126 -6.23 12.53 -14.70
C THR A 126 -6.06 12.12 -16.16
N GLY A 127 -6.20 10.83 -16.47
CA GLY A 127 -6.04 10.31 -17.82
C GLY A 127 -4.60 10.41 -18.34
N ALA A 128 -3.61 10.36 -17.46
CA ALA A 128 -2.21 10.42 -17.88
C ALA A 128 -1.88 9.19 -18.77
N PRO A 129 -1.02 9.36 -19.80
CA PRO A 129 -0.69 8.28 -20.72
C PRO A 129 -0.17 7.04 -19.98
N THR A 130 -0.73 5.87 -20.31
CA THR A 130 -0.33 4.59 -19.74
C THR A 130 -0.33 3.51 -20.81
N ARG A 131 0.51 2.49 -20.65
CA ARG A 131 0.49 1.29 -21.50
C ARG A 131 -0.67 0.36 -21.17
N TYR A 132 -1.34 0.55 -20.03
CA TYR A 132 -2.45 -0.30 -19.62
C TYR A 132 -3.73 0.04 -20.39
N ILE A 133 -4.13 -0.84 -21.31
CA ILE A 133 -5.39 -0.74 -22.06
C ILE A 133 -6.51 -1.36 -21.23
N ARG A 134 -7.63 -0.62 -21.17
CA ARG A 134 -8.86 -1.03 -20.49
C ARG A 134 -10.05 -0.74 -21.40
N THR A 135 -11.03 -1.64 -21.38
CA THR A 135 -12.38 -1.32 -21.84
C THR A 135 -13.04 -0.32 -20.88
N GLU A 136 -14.12 0.32 -21.31
CA GLU A 136 -14.87 1.25 -20.46
C GLU A 136 -15.37 0.59 -19.16
N ALA A 137 -15.79 -0.68 -19.23
CA ALA A 137 -16.23 -1.44 -18.07
C ALA A 137 -15.09 -1.70 -17.07
N GLU A 138 -13.92 -2.10 -17.58
CA GLU A 138 -12.71 -2.31 -16.78
C GLU A 138 -12.22 -1.02 -16.12
N GLU A 139 -12.25 0.08 -16.87
CA GLU A 139 -11.92 1.40 -16.34
C GLU A 139 -12.89 1.83 -15.24
N ARG A 140 -14.20 1.64 -15.44
CA ARG A 140 -15.22 1.93 -14.43
C ARG A 140 -15.01 1.14 -13.13
N LEU A 141 -14.70 -0.16 -13.24
CA LEU A 141 -14.44 -1.02 -12.08
C LEU A 141 -13.18 -0.58 -11.32
N LEU A 142 -12.08 -0.31 -12.04
CA LEU A 142 -10.85 0.16 -11.43
C LEU A 142 -11.05 1.49 -10.70
N ARG A 143 -11.81 2.44 -11.27
CA ARG A 143 -12.11 3.72 -10.61
C ARG A 143 -12.90 3.52 -9.32
N LEU A 144 -13.86 2.60 -9.29
CA LEU A 144 -14.61 2.26 -8.08
C LEU A 144 -13.71 1.64 -7.00
N GLU A 145 -12.84 0.71 -7.39
CA GLU A 145 -11.86 0.09 -6.49
C GLU A 145 -10.94 1.15 -5.87
N LEU A 146 -10.32 2.00 -6.70
CA LEU A 146 -9.42 3.07 -6.24
C LEU A 146 -10.11 4.04 -5.27
N VAL A 147 -11.34 4.47 -5.56
CA VAL A 147 -12.12 5.35 -4.67
C VAL A 147 -12.43 4.66 -3.35
N SER A 148 -12.82 3.38 -3.37
CA SER A 148 -13.10 2.63 -2.15
C SER A 148 -11.84 2.47 -1.29
N ASP A 149 -10.73 2.08 -1.89
CA ASP A 149 -9.44 1.93 -1.21
C ASP A 149 -8.95 3.25 -0.62
N LEU A 150 -9.06 4.36 -1.35
CA LEU A 150 -8.67 5.67 -0.86
C LEU A 150 -9.54 6.12 0.32
N ARG A 151 -10.83 5.77 0.35
CA ARG A 151 -11.69 6.01 1.53
C ARG A 151 -11.25 5.17 2.73
N GLU A 152 -10.95 3.89 2.52
CA GLU A 152 -10.45 3.03 3.58
C GLU A 152 -9.14 3.59 4.14
N ALA A 153 -8.20 3.95 3.26
CA ALA A 153 -6.96 4.60 3.64
C ALA A 153 -7.22 5.92 4.40
N ARG A 154 -8.17 6.75 3.95
CA ARG A 154 -8.48 8.02 4.63
C ARG A 154 -9.04 7.81 6.03
N SER A 155 -9.86 6.78 6.22
CA SER A 155 -10.38 6.36 7.52
C SER A 155 -9.26 5.86 8.44
N ARG A 156 -8.34 5.04 7.90
CA ARG A 156 -7.24 4.42 8.64
C ARG A 156 -6.09 5.39 8.95
N TYR A 157 -5.85 6.40 8.12
CA TYR A 157 -4.76 7.39 8.25
C TYR A 157 -5.30 8.84 8.15
N PRO A 158 -6.18 9.29 9.07
CA PRO A 158 -6.86 10.59 8.99
C PRO A 158 -5.91 11.80 9.14
N LYS A 159 -4.67 11.59 9.56
CA LYS A 159 -3.65 12.63 9.73
C LYS A 159 -2.53 12.57 8.69
N ASP A 160 -2.57 11.64 7.74
CA ASP A 160 -1.59 11.60 6.66
C ASP A 160 -1.82 12.76 5.69
N LYS A 161 -0.89 13.72 5.66
CA LYS A 161 -0.99 14.91 4.82
C LYS A 161 -0.93 14.56 3.34
N LEU A 162 -0.07 13.62 2.93
CA LEU A 162 0.12 13.28 1.52
C LEU A 162 -1.13 12.62 0.91
N LEU A 163 -1.80 11.77 1.70
CA LEU A 163 -3.09 11.20 1.35
C LEU A 163 -4.18 12.27 1.30
N GLY A 164 -4.22 13.17 2.29
CA GLY A 164 -5.16 14.30 2.29
C GLY A 164 -5.00 15.15 1.04
N ASP A 165 -3.78 15.63 0.77
CA ASP A 165 -3.45 16.41 -0.42
C ASP A 165 -3.81 15.65 -1.71
N LEU A 166 -3.57 14.32 -1.78
CA LEU A 166 -3.95 13.52 -2.95
C LEU A 166 -5.47 13.55 -3.20
N ILE A 167 -6.26 13.34 -2.16
CA ILE A 167 -7.72 13.30 -2.28
C ILE A 167 -8.25 14.69 -2.62
N ASP A 168 -7.75 15.73 -1.98
CA ASP A 168 -8.15 17.11 -2.23
C ASP A 168 -7.84 17.51 -3.68
N ASP A 169 -6.62 17.22 -4.17
CA ASP A 169 -6.25 17.47 -5.57
C ASP A 169 -7.15 16.68 -6.54
N LEU A 170 -7.45 15.40 -6.25
CA LEU A 170 -8.31 14.55 -7.08
C LEU A 170 -9.75 15.07 -7.16
N LEU A 171 -10.28 15.58 -6.04
CA LEU A 171 -11.60 16.21 -5.99
C LEU A 171 -11.66 17.48 -6.84
N GLU A 172 -10.56 18.22 -6.94
CA GLU A 172 -10.47 19.44 -7.76
C GLU A 172 -10.35 19.14 -9.25
N VAL A 173 -9.50 18.16 -9.64
CA VAL A 173 -9.14 17.95 -11.05
C VAL A 173 -10.04 16.95 -11.78
N SER A 174 -10.81 16.12 -11.09
CA SER A 174 -11.59 15.05 -11.69
C SER A 174 -13.04 15.04 -11.19
N THR A 175 -13.97 15.48 -12.04
CA THR A 175 -15.41 15.44 -11.75
C THR A 175 -15.90 14.02 -11.50
N ASP A 176 -15.39 13.04 -12.25
CA ASP A 176 -15.73 11.62 -12.04
C ASP A 176 -15.24 11.12 -10.68
N PHE A 177 -14.03 11.51 -10.24
CA PHE A 177 -13.57 11.18 -8.88
C PHE A 177 -14.52 11.78 -7.82
N ALA A 178 -14.88 13.05 -7.96
CA ALA A 178 -15.78 13.74 -7.04
C ALA A 178 -17.15 13.04 -6.94
N ASP A 179 -17.75 12.72 -8.09
CA ASP A 179 -19.04 12.00 -8.15
C ASP A 179 -18.96 10.64 -7.45
N LEU A 180 -17.91 9.86 -7.75
CA LEU A 180 -17.71 8.55 -7.12
C LEU A 180 -17.40 8.67 -5.64
N TRP A 181 -16.68 9.72 -5.22
CA TRP A 181 -16.32 10.00 -3.83
C TRP A 181 -17.52 10.43 -2.97
N GLU A 182 -18.54 11.07 -3.55
CA GLU A 182 -19.77 11.41 -2.83
C GLU A 182 -20.73 10.23 -2.68
N GLN A 183 -20.85 9.38 -3.71
CA GLN A 183 -21.86 8.31 -3.76
C GLN A 183 -21.66 7.18 -2.72
N ARG A 184 -20.50 7.12 -2.05
CA ARG A 184 -20.18 6.11 -1.01
C ARG A 184 -20.44 4.67 -1.44
N LEU A 185 -20.26 4.38 -2.72
CA LEU A 185 -20.42 3.04 -3.27
C LEU A 185 -19.45 2.07 -2.58
N ALA A 186 -19.96 0.87 -2.26
CA ALA A 186 -19.14 -0.22 -1.74
C ALA A 186 -18.17 -0.69 -2.84
N ALA A 187 -16.98 -1.16 -2.42
CA ALA A 187 -16.04 -1.78 -3.35
C ALA A 187 -16.74 -2.89 -4.14
N PRO A 188 -16.56 -2.95 -5.47
CA PRO A 188 -16.85 -4.18 -6.19
C PRO A 188 -16.00 -5.34 -5.61
N GLN A 189 -16.42 -6.59 -5.81
CA GLN A 189 -15.52 -7.72 -5.52
C GLN A 189 -14.19 -7.52 -6.26
N PRO A 190 -13.04 -7.91 -5.68
CA PRO A 190 -11.74 -7.69 -6.30
C PRO A 190 -11.75 -8.26 -7.71
N GLY A 191 -11.57 -7.38 -8.70
CA GLY A 191 -11.95 -7.67 -10.06
C GLY A 191 -11.28 -6.73 -11.03
N LEU A 192 -10.02 -7.01 -11.32
CA LEU A 192 -9.56 -7.42 -12.65
C LEU A 192 -8.45 -8.45 -12.44
N SER A 193 -8.77 -9.74 -12.60
CA SER A 193 -7.76 -10.78 -12.54
C SER A 193 -6.80 -10.69 -13.73
N SER A 194 -7.19 -10.02 -14.82
CA SER A 194 -6.42 -9.92 -16.06
C SER A 194 -6.24 -8.47 -16.51
N ARG A 195 -5.07 -8.14 -17.05
CA ARG A 195 -4.66 -6.80 -17.51
C ARG A 195 -3.93 -6.88 -18.84
N THR A 196 -4.25 -5.99 -19.76
CA THR A 196 -3.61 -5.92 -21.08
C THR A 196 -2.72 -4.68 -21.21
N PHE A 197 -1.43 -4.88 -21.43
CA PHE A 197 -0.45 -3.83 -21.64
C PHE A 197 -0.08 -3.72 -23.11
N LEU A 198 -0.13 -2.52 -23.69
CA LEU A 198 0.37 -2.25 -25.04
C LEU A 198 1.84 -1.86 -24.97
N HIS A 199 2.72 -2.84 -25.17
CA HIS A 199 4.15 -2.60 -25.28
C HIS A 199 4.45 -2.03 -26.68
N PRO A 200 5.25 -0.95 -26.80
CA PRO A 200 5.51 -0.29 -28.09
C PRO A 200 6.13 -1.21 -29.15
N GLU A 201 6.86 -2.24 -28.72
CA GLU A 201 7.62 -3.12 -29.63
C GLU A 201 7.06 -4.54 -29.75
N ILE A 202 6.37 -5.00 -28.71
CA ILE A 202 5.87 -6.38 -28.64
C ILE A 202 4.37 -6.41 -28.95
N GLY A 203 3.67 -5.28 -28.81
CA GLY A 203 2.22 -5.19 -28.97
C GLY A 203 1.49 -5.50 -27.67
N PRO A 204 0.22 -5.96 -27.74
CA PRO A 204 -0.58 -6.25 -26.56
C PRO A 204 -0.07 -7.50 -25.82
N ILE A 205 0.04 -7.38 -24.50
CA ILE A 205 0.46 -8.45 -23.58
C ILE A 205 -0.60 -8.54 -22.49
N THR A 206 -1.33 -9.64 -22.44
CA THR A 206 -2.37 -9.88 -21.44
C THR A 206 -1.83 -10.79 -20.33
N MET A 207 -1.96 -10.33 -19.08
CA MET A 207 -1.40 -11.00 -17.91
C MET A 207 -2.40 -11.00 -16.78
N ASP A 208 -2.36 -12.02 -15.93
CA ASP A 208 -3.10 -12.02 -14.69
C ASP A 208 -2.42 -11.11 -13.65
N SER A 209 -3.18 -10.50 -12.74
CA SER A 209 -2.66 -9.62 -11.69
C SER A 209 -3.15 -10.01 -10.31
N ASP A 210 -2.21 -10.28 -9.41
CA ASP A 210 -2.47 -10.67 -8.02
C ASP A 210 -1.90 -9.64 -7.03
N PHE A 211 -2.66 -9.39 -5.96
CA PHE A 211 -2.23 -8.51 -4.87
C PHE A 211 -1.74 -9.33 -3.67
N LEU A 212 -0.48 -9.10 -3.27
CA LEU A 212 0.12 -9.70 -2.08
C LEU A 212 0.37 -8.62 -1.02
N THR A 213 -0.38 -8.66 0.08
CA THR A 213 -0.21 -7.71 1.19
C THR A 213 0.92 -8.11 2.12
N VAL A 214 1.84 -7.19 2.39
CA VAL A 214 2.95 -7.40 3.31
C VAL A 214 2.50 -7.09 4.73
N ARG A 215 2.45 -8.12 5.59
CA ARG A 215 2.04 -7.98 6.99
C ARG A 215 2.85 -6.91 7.73
N ASP A 216 2.18 -6.23 8.66
CA ASP A 216 2.76 -5.18 9.52
C ASP A 216 3.37 -3.98 8.76
N THR A 217 2.97 -3.82 7.51
CA THR A 217 3.29 -2.66 6.67
C THR A 217 2.04 -2.16 5.95
N ASP A 218 2.18 -1.03 5.26
CA ASP A 218 1.13 -0.48 4.40
C ASP A 218 1.41 -0.79 2.91
N LEU A 219 2.31 -1.75 2.64
CA LEU A 219 2.75 -2.12 1.30
C LEU A 219 1.96 -3.32 0.75
N ARG A 220 1.67 -3.24 -0.55
CA ARG A 220 1.11 -4.32 -1.37
C ARG A 220 2.01 -4.52 -2.59
N LEU A 221 2.24 -5.78 -2.96
CA LEU A 221 2.87 -6.14 -4.23
C LEU A 221 1.77 -6.45 -5.22
N ILE A 222 1.86 -5.90 -6.42
CA ILE A 222 1.09 -6.30 -7.60
C ILE A 222 2.02 -7.16 -8.42
N VAL A 223 1.70 -8.45 -8.53
CA VAL A 223 2.47 -9.42 -9.29
C VAL A 223 1.70 -9.74 -10.55
N TYR A 224 2.35 -9.60 -11.70
CA TYR A 224 1.77 -9.96 -12.98
C TYR A 224 2.25 -11.35 -13.37
N THR A 225 1.33 -12.26 -13.70
CA THR A 225 1.63 -13.65 -14.09
C THR A 225 1.00 -14.01 -15.43
N SER A 226 1.49 -15.07 -16.05
CA SER A 226 0.89 -15.67 -17.24
C SER A 226 0.97 -17.19 -17.13
N ALA A 227 0.09 -17.89 -17.85
CA ALA A 227 0.20 -19.35 -17.94
C ALA A 227 1.50 -19.73 -18.67
N GLN A 228 2.20 -20.77 -18.18
CA GLN A 228 3.55 -21.14 -18.63
C GLN A 228 3.67 -21.39 -20.15
N ASP A 229 2.60 -21.89 -20.79
CA ASP A 229 2.57 -22.19 -22.22
C ASP A 229 1.78 -21.13 -23.04
N SER A 230 1.57 -19.95 -22.49
CA SER A 230 0.85 -18.86 -23.16
C SER A 230 1.78 -18.00 -24.03
N GLU A 231 1.21 -17.30 -25.01
CA GLU A 231 1.93 -16.29 -25.80
C GLU A 231 2.56 -15.22 -24.88
N ALA A 232 1.85 -14.82 -23.83
CA ALA A 232 2.33 -13.85 -22.84
C ALA A 232 3.59 -14.31 -22.10
N ALA A 233 3.78 -15.61 -21.87
CA ALA A 233 5.03 -16.12 -21.27
C ALA A 233 6.23 -15.90 -22.21
N GLY A 234 6.10 -16.21 -23.50
CA GLY A 234 7.14 -15.94 -24.49
C GLY A 234 7.41 -14.44 -24.68
N GLN A 235 6.36 -13.61 -24.60
CA GLN A 235 6.49 -12.15 -24.64
C GLN A 235 7.25 -11.60 -23.41
N LEU A 236 7.07 -12.20 -22.22
CA LEU A 236 7.83 -11.84 -21.01
C LEU A 236 9.30 -12.20 -21.11
N ASP A 237 9.62 -13.38 -21.64
CA ASP A 237 11.01 -13.80 -21.87
C ASP A 237 11.71 -12.84 -22.85
N LEU A 238 10.99 -12.42 -23.89
CA LEU A 238 11.48 -11.41 -24.84
C LEU A 238 11.69 -10.05 -24.14
N LEU A 239 10.72 -9.60 -23.32
CA LEU A 239 10.83 -8.38 -22.51
C LEU A 239 12.00 -8.41 -21.53
N ALA A 240 12.24 -9.55 -20.87
CA ALA A 240 13.36 -9.72 -19.94
C ALA A 240 14.72 -9.61 -20.66
N THR A 241 14.75 -9.98 -21.95
CA THR A 241 15.95 -9.85 -22.80
C THR A 241 16.17 -8.42 -23.28
N ILE A 242 15.10 -7.72 -23.67
CA ILE A 242 15.15 -6.34 -24.20
C ILE A 242 15.36 -5.31 -23.07
N GLY A 243 14.75 -5.53 -21.91
CA GLY A 243 14.76 -4.60 -20.80
C GLY A 243 14.12 -3.26 -21.16
N LEU A 244 14.79 -2.16 -20.83
CA LEU A 244 14.32 -0.79 -21.13
C LEU A 244 14.84 -0.24 -22.48
N GLN A 245 15.55 -1.05 -23.28
CA GLN A 245 16.18 -0.58 -24.51
C GLN A 245 15.23 -0.73 -25.71
N PRO A 246 15.13 0.28 -26.60
CA PRO A 246 14.30 0.12 -27.79
C PRO A 246 14.99 -0.66 -28.92
N PHE A 247 14.22 -1.33 -29.79
CA PHE A 247 14.72 -1.85 -31.07
C PHE A 247 15.13 -0.66 -31.97
N SER A 248 16.41 -0.63 -32.36
CA SER A 248 16.92 0.29 -33.39
C SER A 248 16.70 -0.26 -34.79
#